data_AF-A0A453HXZ7-F1
#
_entry.id   AF-A0A453HXZ7-F1
#
_cell.length_a   1.000
_cell.length_b   1.000
_cell.length_c   1.000
_cell.angle_alpha   90.00
_cell.angle_beta   90.00
_cell.angle_gamma   90.00
#
_symmetry.space_group_name_H-M   'P 1'
#
loop_
_entity.id
_entity.type
_entity.pdbx_description
1 polymer ?
#
loop_
_entity_poly.entity_id
_entity_poly.type
_entity_poly.pdbx_seq_one_letter_code
_entity_poly.pdbx_strand_id
1 'polypeptide(L)'
;QLRNLEKSFGGGVRVCDRTALILDIFNQRAATHEAALQVTLAQMEYQLPRLTKLWTHLERQSGGQVKGMGEKQIEVDKRILRTQVIFLFL
;
A
#
# COMPACT_ATOMS: atom_id res chain seq x y z
N GLN A 1 10.22 -9.74 -1.48
CA GLN A 1 11.29 -9.58 -2.47
C GLN A 1 11.90 -8.18 -2.40
N LEU A 2 11.13 -7.10 -2.57
CA LEU A 2 11.60 -5.70 -2.42
C LEU A 2 12.45 -5.44 -1.17
N ARG A 3 11.92 -5.74 0.02
CA ARG A 3 12.65 -5.58 1.29
C ARG A 3 13.95 -6.37 1.39
N ASN A 4 14.05 -7.51 0.70
CA ASN A 4 15.29 -8.29 0.67
C ASN A 4 16.30 -7.65 -0.27
N LEU A 5 15.85 -7.13 -1.42
CA LEU A 5 16.68 -6.39 -2.35
C LEU A 5 17.21 -5.10 -1.73
N GLU A 6 16.37 -4.30 -1.05
CA GLU A 6 16.80 -3.10 -0.34
C GLU A 6 17.89 -3.39 0.69
N LYS A 7 17.78 -4.51 1.42
CA LYS A 7 18.85 -4.98 2.33
C LYS A 7 20.13 -5.35 1.57
N SER A 8 20.01 -6.05 0.45
CA SER A 8 21.17 -6.43 -0.38
C SER A 8 21.89 -5.23 -0.98
N PHE A 9 21.20 -4.11 -1.24
CA PHE A 9 21.79 -2.86 -1.75
C PHE A 9 22.28 -1.91 -0.64
N GLY A 10 22.37 -2.37 0.62
CA GLY A 10 22.92 -1.55 1.70
C GLY A 10 22.00 -0.45 2.22
N GLY A 11 20.69 -0.51 1.93
CA GLY A 11 19.67 0.39 2.49
C GLY A 11 19.64 1.82 1.93
N GLY A 12 20.67 2.25 1.18
CA GLY A 12 20.70 3.57 0.54
C GLY A 12 19.98 3.65 -0.81
N VAL A 13 19.60 2.51 -1.39
CA VAL A 13 18.98 2.44 -2.72
C VAL A 13 17.49 2.14 -2.58
N ARG A 14 16.66 3.08 -3.04
CA ARG A 14 15.21 2.86 -3.16
C ARG A 14 14.96 1.83 -4.25
N VAL A 15 14.39 0.69 -3.87
CA VAL A 15 13.97 -0.32 -4.85
C VAL A 15 12.47 -0.15 -5.10
N CYS A 16 12.08 0.05 -6.35
CA CYS A 16 10.69 0.02 -6.76
C CYS A 16 10.49 -1.04 -7.83
N ASP A 17 9.28 -1.62 -7.88
CA ASP A 17 8.89 -2.46 -9.00
C ASP A 17 8.28 -1.62 -10.13
N ARG A 18 8.06 -2.26 -11.28
CA ARG A 18 7.54 -1.61 -12.49
C ARG A 18 6.22 -0.86 -12.22
N THR A 19 5.33 -1.43 -11.43
CA THR A 19 4.02 -0.81 -11.17
C THR A 19 4.16 0.44 -10.33
N ALA A 20 4.99 0.41 -9.27
CA ALA A 20 5.30 1.62 -8.50
C ALA A 20 5.89 2.73 -9.38
N LEU A 21 6.82 2.40 -10.29
CA LEU A 21 7.41 3.39 -11.20
C LEU A 21 6.37 4.00 -12.15
N ILE A 22 5.49 3.18 -12.72
CA ILE A 22 4.42 3.66 -13.62
C ILE A 22 3.47 4.61 -12.89
N LEU A 23 3.06 4.25 -11.67
CA LEU A 23 2.17 5.08 -10.87
C LEU A 23 2.82 6.42 -10.50
N ASP A 24 4.12 6.44 -10.24
CA ASP A 24 4.87 7.67 -9.95
C ASP A 24 4.95 8.58 -11.19
N ILE A 25 5.23 8.00 -12.37
CA ILE A 25 5.21 8.73 -13.65
C ILE A 25 3.81 9.30 -13.93
N PHE A 26 2.76 8.52 -13.71
CA PHE A 26 1.39 8.99 -13.92
C PHE A 26 1.02 10.10 -12.94
N ASN A 27 1.44 10.00 -11.69
CA ASN A 27 1.24 11.04 -10.69
C ASN A 27 1.91 12.36 -11.09
N GLN A 28 3.13 12.29 -11.60
CA GLN A 28 3.86 13.47 -12.10
C GLN A 28 3.22 14.09 -13.36
N ARG A 29 2.44 13.31 -14.13
CA ARG A 29 1.84 13.75 -15.40
C ARG A 29 0.35 14.04 -15.32
N ALA A 30 -0.30 13.77 -14.19
CA ALA A 30 -1.73 14.00 -14.01
C ALA A 30 -2.05 15.49 -14.01
N ALA A 31 -2.44 16.03 -15.17
CA ALA A 31 -2.71 17.45 -15.37
C ALA A 31 -4.19 17.84 -15.12
N THR A 32 -5.09 16.85 -15.06
CA THR A 32 -6.52 17.07 -14.82
C THR A 32 -6.94 16.47 -13.48
N HIS A 33 -8.02 17.02 -12.92
CA HIS A 33 -8.62 16.48 -11.69
C HIS A 33 -9.00 15.00 -11.85
N GLU A 34 -9.62 14.64 -12.98
CA GLU A 34 -9.98 13.25 -13.29
C GLU A 34 -8.75 12.33 -13.36
N ALA A 35 -7.68 12.77 -14.03
CA ALA A 35 -6.44 11.98 -14.10
C ALA A 35 -5.81 11.81 -12.72
N ALA A 36 -5.78 12.86 -11.90
CA ALA A 36 -5.28 12.79 -10.53
C ALA A 36 -6.10 11.82 -9.67
N LEU A 37 -7.42 11.80 -9.86
CA LEU A 37 -8.35 10.88 -9.21
C LEU A 37 -8.03 9.42 -9.54
N GLN A 38 -7.89 9.12 -10.84
CA GLN A 38 -7.61 7.77 -11.31
C GLN A 38 -6.24 7.27 -10.84
N VAL A 39 -5.23 8.15 -10.83
CA VAL A 39 -3.91 7.81 -10.32
C VAL A 39 -3.95 7.53 -8.81
N THR A 40 -4.68 8.37 -8.06
CA THR A 40 -4.85 8.19 -6.61
C THR A 40 -5.56 6.87 -6.30
N LEU A 41 -6.61 6.54 -7.04
CA LEU A 41 -7.30 5.26 -6.93
C LEU A 41 -6.35 4.08 -7.19
N ALA A 42 -5.61 4.13 -8.30
CA ALA A 42 -4.69 3.06 -8.68
C ALA A 42 -3.57 2.89 -7.64
N GLN A 43 -3.11 3.96 -7.02
CA GLN A 43 -2.16 3.91 -5.89
C GLN A 43 -2.78 3.23 -4.66
N MET A 44 -4.02 3.56 -4.31
CA MET A 44 -4.72 2.92 -3.19
C MET A 44 -4.90 1.41 -3.41
N GLU A 45 -5.36 1.00 -4.60
CA GLU A 45 -5.53 -0.40 -4.96
C GLU A 45 -4.21 -1.16 -4.97
N TYR A 46 -3.13 -0.53 -5.43
CA TYR A 46 -1.79 -1.10 -5.43
C TYR A 46 -1.21 -1.29 -4.02
N GLN A 47 -1.53 -0.38 -3.09
CA GLN A 47 -1.04 -0.43 -1.71
C GLN A 47 -1.84 -1.40 -0.82
N LEU A 48 -3.15 -1.53 -1.02
CA LEU A 48 -4.04 -2.36 -0.19
C LEU A 48 -3.55 -3.82 0.05
N PRO A 49 -3.13 -4.60 -0.97
CA PRO A 49 -2.62 -5.94 -0.75
C PRO A 49 -1.23 -5.97 -0.10
N ARG A 50 -0.45 -4.88 -0.18
CA ARG A 50 0.89 -4.78 0.41
C ARG A 50 0.82 -4.46 1.90
N LEU A 51 -0.10 -3.59 2.29
CA LEU A 51 -0.44 -3.33 3.69
C LEU A 51 -0.81 -4.65 4.39
N THR A 52 -1.75 -5.41 3.82
CA THR A 52 -2.17 -6.71 4.39
C THR A 52 -0.99 -7.67 4.65
N LYS A 53 0.03 -7.69 3.79
CA LYS A 53 1.23 -8.54 3.94
C LYS A 53 2.24 -8.02 4.97
N LEU A 54 2.29 -6.70 5.21
CA LEU A 54 3.15 -6.12 6.24
C LEU A 54 2.64 -6.52 7.64
N TRP A 55 1.32 -6.63 7.79
CA TRP A 55 0.64 -6.87 9.05
C TRP A 55 0.74 -8.32 9.52
N THR A 56 0.69 -9.29 8.60
CA THR A 56 1.00 -10.70 8.92
C THR A 56 2.43 -10.88 9.44
N HIS A 57 3.34 -9.98 9.08
CA HIS A 57 4.70 -9.96 9.60
C HIS A 57 4.78 -9.35 11.01
N LEU A 58 3.98 -8.31 11.29
CA LEU A 58 3.85 -7.70 12.60
C LEU A 58 3.22 -8.66 13.62
N GLU A 59 2.16 -9.38 13.25
CA GLU A 59 1.55 -10.42 14.12
C GLU A 59 2.55 -11.52 14.52
N ARG A 60 3.45 -11.90 13.60
CA ARG A 60 4.53 -12.86 13.87
C ARG A 60 5.65 -12.29 14.76
N GLN A 61 5.93 -11.00 14.69
CA GLN A 61 6.91 -10.34 15.57
C GLN A 61 6.39 -10.17 17.00
N SER A 62 5.09 -9.97 17.18
CA SER A 62 4.44 -9.78 18.49
C SER A 62 4.12 -11.09 19.26
N GLY A 63 4.75 -12.21 18.90
CA GLY A 63 4.66 -13.46 19.69
C GLY A 63 3.35 -14.25 19.52
N GLY A 64 2.55 -13.99 18.48
CA GLY A 64 1.38 -14.81 18.13
C GLY A 64 0.14 -14.64 19.03
N GLN A 65 0.21 -13.82 20.07
CA GLN A 65 -0.90 -13.55 21.00
C GLN A 65 -1.80 -12.38 20.53
N VAL A 66 -2.22 -12.38 19.26
CA VAL A 66 -3.18 -11.37 18.74
C VAL A 66 -4.25 -12.02 17.86
N LYS A 67 -4.57 -13.30 18.13
CA LYS A 67 -5.60 -14.04 17.40
C LYS A 67 -6.98 -13.45 17.74
N GLY A 68 -7.38 -12.41 17.00
CA GLY A 68 -8.68 -11.73 17.11
C GLY A 68 -8.64 -10.20 17.12
N MET A 69 -7.52 -9.57 17.49
CA MET A 69 -7.40 -8.10 17.45
C MET A 69 -6.75 -7.60 16.14
N GLY A 70 -5.82 -8.38 15.58
CA GLY A 70 -5.17 -8.08 14.30
C GLY A 70 -6.09 -8.24 13.11
N GLU A 71 -6.86 -9.34 13.03
CA GLU A 71 -7.91 -9.53 12.00
C GLU A 71 -8.93 -8.36 12.00
N LYS A 72 -9.36 -7.90 13.18
CA LYS A 72 -10.29 -6.77 13.31
C LYS A 72 -9.66 -5.45 12.86
N GLN A 73 -8.42 -5.15 13.22
CA GLN A 73 -7.76 -3.93 12.74
C GLN A 73 -7.47 -3.98 11.24
N ILE A 74 -7.11 -5.14 10.67
CA ILE A 74 -6.96 -5.33 9.22
C ILE A 74 -8.26 -5.02 8.49
N GLU A 75 -9.39 -5.48 9.03
CA GLU A 75 -10.71 -5.22 8.45
C GLU A 75 -11.12 -3.75 8.57
N VAL A 76 -10.78 -3.10 9.69
CA VAL A 76 -10.99 -1.65 9.89
C VAL A 76 -10.16 -0.83 8.91
N ASP A 77 -8.86 -1.10 8.76
CA ASP A 77 -8.00 -0.33 7.85
C ASP A 77 -8.36 -0.56 6.39
N LYS A 78 -8.72 -1.80 6.01
CA LYS A 78 -9.30 -2.08 4.69
C LYS A 78 -10.60 -1.32 4.47
N ARG A 79 -11.43 -1.19 5.50
CA ARG A 79 -12.68 -0.42 5.42
C ARG A 79 -12.37 1.07 5.27
N ILE A 80 -11.45 1.63 6.03
CA ILE A 80 -11.04 3.04 5.91
C ILE A 80 -10.51 3.31 4.50
N LEU A 81 -9.60 2.47 3.98
CA LEU A 81 -9.07 2.61 2.61
C LEU A 81 -10.16 2.47 1.55
N ARG A 82 -11.11 1.54 1.71
CA ARG A 82 -12.28 1.43 0.82
C ARG A 82 -13.20 2.65 0.91
N THR A 83 -13.41 3.21 2.09
CA THR A 83 -14.18 4.43 2.28
C THR A 83 -13.50 5.62 1.64
N GLN A 84 -12.17 5.73 1.73
CA GLN A 84 -11.39 6.76 1.04
C GLN A 84 -11.52 6.63 -0.48
N VAL A 85 -11.48 5.41 -1.01
CA VAL A 85 -11.75 5.13 -2.44
C VAL A 85 -13.15 5.60 -2.83
N ILE A 86 -14.18 5.26 -2.05
CA ILE A 86 -15.58 5.66 -2.34
C ILE A 86 -15.75 7.19 -2.29
N PHE A 87 -15.16 7.84 -1.29
CA PHE A 87 -15.22 9.30 -1.16
C PHE A 87 -14.54 10.02 -2.32
N LEU A 88 -13.47 9.44 -2.86
CA LEU A 88 -12.78 9.99 -4.03
C LEU A 88 -13.70 10.05 -5.28
N PHE A 89 -14.74 9.22 -5.34
CA PHE A 89 -15.68 9.15 -6.48
C PHE A 89 -16.97 9.97 -6.30
N LEU A 90 -17.20 10.59 -5.14
CA LEU A 90 -18.37 11.42 -4.80
C LEU A 90 -18.02 12.91 -4.84
#